data_AF-A0A097R5E0-F1
#
_entry.id   AF-A0A097R5E0-F1
#
_cell.length_a   1.000
_cell.length_b   1.000
_cell.length_c   1.000
_cell.angle_alpha   90.00
_cell.angle_beta   90.00
_cell.angle_gamma   90.00
#
_symmetry.space_group_name_H-M   'P 1'
#
loop_
_entity.id
_entity.type
_entity.pdbx_description
1 polymer ?
#
loop_
_entity_poly.entity_id
_entity_poly.type
_entity_poly.pdbx_seq_one_letter_code
_entity_poly.pdbx_strand_id
1 'polypeptide(L)'
;MRWRIHHSVGVGQPNFPSDVRNIQILLNRAIRDDNIETLKEDGIWGAKNCVRFVMFQRNHVHFAHPDSIVDLHGPTFNALSRTFGASQHEVSQLHKHDAIIPDSNSINQLAQRAALPLSAKKSEWINRSLPAAIMVKRNWGVPIAVTIAQGAIESAWGVKSNGNVYFGVKGKSPKGKSINFMTHENYGGLSIKIKDSFRSYDSLEQSADDFGRFLTVNKRFSAAFSYPNEPEKFLHEVAKAGYATDPLYEKKVLDVMRSTGIEEYDSPSATLSMCYINPMYYFSLIG
;
A
#
# COMPACT_ATOMS: atom_id res chain seq x y z
N MET A 1 -24.53 10.83 -11.87
CA MET A 1 -24.11 9.77 -10.93
C MET A 1 -23.50 10.44 -9.71
N ARG A 2 -24.06 10.25 -8.50
CA ARG A 2 -23.54 10.88 -7.27
C ARG A 2 -22.47 9.95 -6.70
N TRP A 3 -21.20 10.33 -6.80
CA TRP A 3 -20.11 9.58 -6.18
C TRP A 3 -20.30 9.60 -4.67
N ARG A 4 -20.41 8.42 -4.05
CA ARG A 4 -20.60 8.24 -2.60
C ARG A 4 -19.49 7.36 -2.09
N ILE A 5 -18.96 7.68 -0.91
CA ILE A 5 -18.24 6.69 -0.12
C ILE A 5 -19.23 5.96 0.80
N HIS A 6 -18.86 4.81 1.32
CA HIS A 6 -19.65 4.06 2.32
C HIS A 6 -18.96 4.06 3.69
N HIS A 7 -17.64 4.21 3.71
CA HIS A 7 -16.82 4.27 4.92
C HIS A 7 -15.82 5.41 4.84
N SER A 8 -15.27 5.80 6.00
CA SER A 8 -14.16 6.74 6.06
C SER A 8 -12.93 6.17 5.36
N VAL A 9 -12.18 7.05 4.73
CA VAL A 9 -10.95 6.74 4.00
C VAL A 9 -9.85 7.66 4.52
N GLY A 10 -8.64 7.16 4.70
CA GLY A 10 -7.59 7.90 5.38
C GLY A 10 -6.56 7.02 6.06
N VAL A 11 -5.58 7.67 6.69
CA VAL A 11 -4.61 6.98 7.54
C VAL A 11 -5.36 6.27 8.68
N GLY A 12 -5.09 4.97 8.86
CA GLY A 12 -5.73 4.15 9.90
C GLY A 12 -7.20 3.79 9.64
N GLN A 13 -7.75 4.16 8.48
CA GLN A 13 -9.13 3.84 8.11
C GLN A 13 -9.21 2.53 7.32
N PRO A 14 -10.40 1.91 7.18
CA PRO A 14 -10.58 0.67 6.42
C PRO A 14 -10.11 0.75 4.97
N ASN A 15 -10.16 1.96 4.37
CA ASN A 15 -9.68 2.22 3.01
C ASN A 15 -10.26 1.23 2.00
N PHE A 16 -11.58 1.03 1.98
CA PHE A 16 -12.20 0.14 1.01
C PHE A 16 -11.90 0.62 -0.43
N PRO A 17 -11.51 -0.27 -1.37
CA PRO A 17 -11.04 0.15 -2.69
C PRO A 17 -12.03 1.03 -3.46
N SER A 18 -13.33 0.77 -3.35
CA SER A 18 -14.38 1.58 -3.96
C SER A 18 -14.43 3.00 -3.40
N ASP A 19 -14.28 3.13 -2.08
CA ASP A 19 -14.35 4.42 -1.39
C ASP A 19 -13.08 5.25 -1.67
N VAL A 20 -11.91 4.60 -1.62
CA VAL A 20 -10.62 5.22 -2.00
C VAL A 20 -10.66 5.72 -3.44
N ARG A 21 -11.14 4.90 -4.37
CA ARG A 21 -11.25 5.28 -5.77
C ARG A 21 -12.18 6.47 -5.96
N ASN A 22 -13.31 6.49 -5.25
CA ASN A 22 -14.27 7.59 -5.35
C ASN A 22 -13.68 8.91 -4.86
N ILE A 23 -12.91 8.92 -3.77
CA ILE A 23 -12.26 10.14 -3.31
C ILE A 23 -11.07 10.55 -4.19
N GLN A 24 -10.33 9.61 -4.77
CA GLN A 24 -9.27 9.89 -5.76
C GLN A 24 -9.85 10.63 -6.96
N ILE A 25 -10.97 10.13 -7.51
CA ILE A 25 -11.72 10.77 -8.60
C ILE A 25 -12.18 12.17 -8.18
N LEU A 26 -12.78 12.31 -7.00
CA LEU A 26 -13.27 13.59 -6.52
C LEU A 26 -12.14 14.60 -6.33
N LEU A 27 -11.00 14.18 -5.77
CA LEU A 27 -9.84 15.03 -5.54
C LEU A 27 -9.12 15.42 -6.83
N ASN A 28 -8.94 14.46 -7.76
CA ASN A 28 -8.47 14.70 -9.14
C ASN A 28 -9.25 15.81 -9.84
N ARG A 29 -10.55 15.88 -9.57
CA ARG A 29 -11.46 16.86 -10.20
C ARG A 29 -11.55 18.18 -9.43
N ALA A 30 -11.45 18.13 -8.11
CA ALA A 30 -11.56 19.31 -7.26
C ALA A 30 -10.31 20.21 -7.33
N ILE A 31 -9.14 19.62 -7.58
CA ILE A 31 -7.89 20.35 -7.79
C ILE A 31 -7.35 20.00 -9.18
N ARG A 32 -7.45 20.95 -10.12
CA ARG A 32 -6.67 20.94 -11.37
C ARG A 32 -5.55 21.96 -11.23
N ASP A 33 -4.36 21.45 -10.93
CA ASP A 33 -3.11 22.21 -10.98
C ASP A 33 -2.15 21.42 -11.86
N ASP A 34 -1.70 22.01 -12.96
CA ASP A 34 -0.84 21.36 -13.95
C ASP A 34 0.53 20.97 -13.38
N ASN A 35 0.90 21.51 -12.21
CA ASN A 35 2.16 21.21 -11.52
C ASN A 35 2.05 20.06 -10.50
N ILE A 36 0.84 19.54 -10.25
CA ILE A 36 0.61 18.46 -9.28
C ILE A 36 0.22 17.18 -10.03
N GLU A 37 1.01 16.12 -9.84
CA GLU A 37 0.75 14.81 -10.44
C GLU A 37 -0.67 14.31 -10.08
N THR A 38 -1.42 13.86 -11.10
CA THR A 38 -2.76 13.32 -10.91
C THR A 38 -2.69 12.00 -10.12
N LEU A 39 -3.58 11.81 -9.15
CA LEU A 39 -3.65 10.54 -8.43
C LEU A 39 -4.14 9.45 -9.38
N LYS A 40 -3.51 8.28 -9.31
CA LYS A 40 -4.06 7.07 -9.93
C LYS A 40 -5.42 6.78 -9.29
N GLU A 41 -6.43 6.51 -10.12
CA GLU A 41 -7.80 6.18 -9.67
C GLU A 41 -7.95 4.67 -9.45
N ASP A 42 -7.02 4.11 -8.67
CA ASP A 42 -6.78 2.68 -8.52
C ASP A 42 -7.38 2.07 -7.24
N GLY A 43 -7.92 2.90 -6.36
CA GLY A 43 -8.48 2.47 -5.08
C GLY A 43 -7.43 2.08 -4.04
N ILE A 44 -6.16 2.47 -4.23
CA ILE A 44 -5.07 2.21 -3.30
C ILE A 44 -4.79 3.46 -2.47
N TRP A 45 -4.81 3.32 -1.15
CA TRP A 45 -4.48 4.44 -0.26
C TRP A 45 -2.96 4.61 -0.11
N GLY A 46 -2.37 5.31 -1.08
CA GLY A 46 -0.95 5.68 -1.18
C GLY A 46 -0.51 6.91 -0.36
N ALA A 47 0.80 7.07 -0.16
CA ALA A 47 1.38 8.31 0.40
C ALA A 47 1.06 9.56 -0.43
N LYS A 48 0.98 9.44 -1.77
CA LYS A 48 0.50 10.51 -2.65
C LYS A 48 -0.93 10.94 -2.32
N ASN A 49 -1.82 9.99 -2.01
CA ASN A 49 -3.17 10.31 -1.55
C ASN A 49 -3.08 11.13 -0.25
N CYS A 50 -2.25 10.68 0.70
CA CYS A 50 -2.09 11.35 1.97
C CYS A 50 -1.66 12.82 1.81
N VAL A 51 -0.56 13.06 1.08
CA VAL A 51 -0.06 14.41 0.78
C VAL A 51 -1.16 15.28 0.18
N ARG A 52 -1.86 14.75 -0.82
CA ARG A 52 -2.81 15.53 -1.59
C ARG A 52 -4.08 15.84 -0.81
N PHE A 53 -4.55 14.95 0.06
CA PHE A 53 -5.65 15.23 0.98
C PHE A 53 -5.25 16.21 2.07
N VAL A 54 -4.02 16.15 2.61
CA VAL A 54 -3.50 17.17 3.53
C VAL A 54 -3.50 18.55 2.87
N MET A 55 -2.99 18.66 1.64
CA MET A 55 -2.99 19.91 0.88
C MET A 55 -4.42 20.40 0.62
N PHE A 56 -5.33 19.51 0.23
CA PHE A 56 -6.73 19.87 0.02
C PHE A 56 -7.41 20.36 1.29
N GLN A 57 -7.25 19.65 2.41
CA GLN A 57 -7.82 20.02 3.70
C GLN A 57 -7.28 21.37 4.18
N ARG A 58 -5.98 21.62 4.00
CA ARG A 58 -5.36 22.89 4.38
C ARG A 58 -5.85 24.06 3.52
N ASN A 59 -5.86 23.88 2.20
CA ASN A 59 -6.04 24.98 1.25
C ASN A 59 -7.51 25.24 0.90
N HIS A 60 -8.36 24.21 0.93
CA HIS A 60 -9.75 24.29 0.48
C HIS A 60 -10.78 24.00 1.59
N VAL A 61 -10.39 23.32 2.67
CA VAL A 61 -11.24 23.10 3.86
C VAL A 61 -10.82 23.99 5.03
N HIS A 62 -9.63 24.59 4.95
CA HIS A 62 -9.03 25.45 5.99
C HIS A 62 -8.86 24.77 7.34
N PHE A 63 -8.52 23.48 7.32
CA PHE A 63 -8.13 22.77 8.54
C PHE A 63 -6.82 23.32 9.09
N ALA A 64 -6.83 23.71 10.38
CA ALA A 64 -5.62 24.07 11.11
C ALA A 64 -4.67 22.88 11.25
N HIS A 65 -5.23 21.67 11.38
CA HIS A 65 -4.49 20.41 11.51
C HIS A 65 -5.07 19.37 10.54
N PRO A 66 -4.56 19.32 9.30
CA PRO A 66 -4.94 18.27 8.35
C PRO A 66 -4.55 16.88 8.85
N ASP A 67 -5.47 15.93 8.72
CA ASP A 67 -5.33 14.54 9.18
C ASP A 67 -5.35 13.52 8.02
N SER A 68 -5.60 14.01 6.80
CA SER A 68 -5.77 13.18 5.61
C SER A 68 -6.94 12.17 5.69
N ILE A 69 -7.93 12.40 6.57
CA ILE A 69 -9.11 11.56 6.69
C ILE A 69 -10.30 12.21 5.97
N VAL A 70 -11.06 11.38 5.27
CA VAL A 70 -12.27 11.74 4.54
C VAL A 70 -13.43 10.94 5.10
N ASP A 71 -14.19 11.56 6.02
CA ASP A 71 -15.40 10.97 6.58
C ASP A 71 -16.61 11.13 5.65
N LEU A 72 -17.49 10.13 5.65
CA LEU A 72 -18.71 10.05 4.83
C LEU A 72 -19.57 11.32 4.83
N HIS A 73 -19.62 12.02 5.97
CA HIS A 73 -20.38 13.25 6.16
C HIS A 73 -19.51 14.41 6.63
N GLY A 74 -18.19 14.23 6.56
CA GLY A 74 -17.21 15.19 7.06
C GLY A 74 -17.06 16.41 6.15
N PRO A 75 -16.45 17.48 6.68
CA PRO A 75 -16.21 18.72 5.94
C PRO A 75 -15.35 18.49 4.68
N THR A 76 -14.37 17.58 4.73
CA THR A 76 -13.53 17.21 3.58
C THR A 76 -14.37 16.61 2.44
N PHE A 77 -15.21 15.61 2.73
CA PHE A 77 -16.07 15.00 1.73
C PHE A 77 -17.09 15.98 1.15
N ASN A 78 -17.65 16.85 2.00
CA ASN A 78 -18.59 17.89 1.58
C ASN A 78 -17.92 18.90 0.64
N ALA A 79 -16.69 19.33 0.91
CA ALA A 79 -15.94 20.25 0.05
C ALA A 79 -15.63 19.63 -1.32
N LEU A 80 -15.18 18.37 -1.34
CA LEU A 80 -14.96 17.60 -2.57
C LEU A 80 -16.24 17.49 -3.41
N SER A 81 -17.36 17.19 -2.75
CA SER A 81 -18.66 17.00 -3.41
C SER A 81 -19.26 18.32 -3.94
N ARG A 82 -19.03 19.44 -3.26
CA ARG A 82 -19.50 20.77 -3.70
C ARG A 82 -18.80 21.25 -4.96
N THR A 83 -17.50 21.03 -5.07
CA THR A 83 -16.71 21.41 -6.25
C THR A 83 -17.24 20.74 -7.52
N PHE A 84 -17.77 19.52 -7.40
CA PHE A 84 -18.45 18.81 -8.49
C PHE A 84 -19.86 19.34 -8.80
N GLY A 85 -20.60 19.80 -7.79
CA GLY A 85 -21.94 20.37 -7.96
C GLY A 85 -21.94 21.68 -8.77
N ALA A 86 -20.89 22.49 -8.62
CA ALA A 86 -20.73 23.74 -9.38
C ALA A 86 -20.33 23.49 -10.85
N SER A 87 -19.51 22.47 -11.12
CA SER A 87 -18.98 22.20 -12.47
C SER A 87 -19.98 21.58 -13.45
N GLN A 88 -21.20 21.20 -13.05
CA GLN A 88 -22.22 20.75 -14.02
C GLN A 88 -22.86 21.91 -14.81
N HIS A 89 -22.71 23.16 -14.36
CA HIS A 89 -23.31 24.32 -15.02
C HIS A 89 -22.36 25.09 -15.96
N GLU A 90 -21.05 24.79 -16.01
CA GLU A 90 -20.07 25.55 -16.82
C GLU A 90 -19.26 24.73 -17.85
N VAL A 91 -19.57 23.45 -18.09
CA VAL A 91 -18.87 22.65 -19.12
C VAL A 91 -19.61 22.73 -20.46
N SER A 92 -19.69 23.94 -21.00
CA SER A 92 -19.93 24.19 -22.42
C SER A 92 -18.97 25.28 -22.85
N GLN A 93 -17.78 24.85 -23.31
CA GLN A 93 -16.73 25.58 -24.04
C GLN A 93 -15.35 25.50 -23.38
N LEU A 94 -14.49 24.58 -23.85
CA LEU A 94 -13.10 24.90 -24.24
C LEU A 94 -12.39 23.72 -24.97
N HIS A 95 -12.03 24.01 -26.23
CA HIS A 95 -11.03 23.49 -27.17
C HIS A 95 -10.54 22.02 -27.20
N LYS A 96 -10.67 21.43 -28.40
CA LYS A 96 -9.90 20.29 -28.93
C LYS A 96 -8.55 20.78 -29.46
N HIS A 97 -7.48 20.02 -29.25
CA HIS A 97 -6.29 20.03 -30.10
C HIS A 97 -5.95 18.59 -30.45
N ASP A 98 -5.83 18.33 -31.75
CA ASP A 98 -5.51 17.03 -32.32
C ASP A 98 -3.99 16.83 -32.40
N ALA A 99 -3.51 15.65 -32.01
CA ALA A 99 -2.15 15.18 -32.31
C ALA A 99 -2.21 13.79 -32.96
N ILE A 100 -1.50 13.64 -34.08
CA ILE A 100 -1.37 12.41 -34.86
C ILE A 100 -0.44 11.45 -34.10
N ILE A 101 -0.89 10.22 -33.79
CA ILE A 101 -0.11 9.17 -33.10
C ILE A 101 0.03 7.93 -34.03
N PRO A 102 1.23 7.33 -34.19
CA PRO A 102 1.42 6.08 -34.92
C PRO A 102 0.87 4.86 -34.14
N ASP A 103 0.22 3.95 -34.88
CA ASP A 103 -0.56 2.77 -34.47
C ASP A 103 -0.97 2.67 -32.98
N SER A 104 -2.02 3.43 -32.67
CA SER A 104 -2.53 3.77 -31.35
C SER A 104 -3.08 2.58 -30.55
N ASN A 105 -3.42 1.44 -31.15
CA ASN A 105 -4.19 0.41 -30.44
C ASN A 105 -3.37 -0.43 -29.44
N SER A 106 -2.13 -0.79 -29.78
CA SER A 106 -1.28 -1.59 -28.89
C SER A 106 -0.73 -0.78 -27.72
N ILE A 107 -0.36 0.49 -27.97
CA ILE A 107 0.08 1.43 -26.92
C ILE A 107 -1.11 1.82 -26.04
N ASN A 108 -2.30 2.05 -26.60
CA ASN A 108 -3.50 2.32 -25.80
C ASN A 108 -3.97 1.10 -24.99
N GLN A 109 -3.80 -0.13 -25.47
CA GLN A 109 -4.11 -1.33 -24.69
C GLN A 109 -3.11 -1.57 -23.54
N LEU A 110 -1.82 -1.32 -23.77
CA LEU A 110 -0.79 -1.40 -22.73
C LEU A 110 -0.97 -0.29 -21.68
N ALA A 111 -1.26 0.94 -22.12
CA ALA A 111 -1.60 2.06 -21.26
C ALA A 111 -2.93 1.84 -20.51
N GLN A 112 -3.96 1.29 -21.15
CA GLN A 112 -5.21 0.90 -20.49
C GLN A 112 -4.99 -0.17 -19.43
N ARG A 113 -4.19 -1.21 -19.71
CA ARG A 113 -3.86 -2.24 -18.70
C ARG A 113 -3.07 -1.69 -17.52
N ALA A 114 -2.17 -0.73 -17.76
CA ALA A 114 -1.46 -0.01 -16.71
C ALA A 114 -2.35 0.98 -15.93
N ALA A 115 -3.45 1.44 -16.55
CA ALA A 115 -4.43 2.36 -15.98
C ALA A 115 -5.68 1.66 -15.39
N LEU A 116 -5.83 0.35 -15.58
CA LEU A 116 -6.92 -0.39 -14.96
C LEU A 116 -6.67 -0.43 -13.44
N PRO A 117 -7.68 -0.07 -12.61
CA PRO A 117 -7.55 -0.17 -11.17
C PRO A 117 -7.13 -1.60 -10.81
N LEU A 118 -6.24 -1.72 -9.81
CA LEU A 118 -5.88 -3.02 -9.27
C LEU A 118 -7.15 -3.81 -8.95
N SER A 119 -7.10 -5.13 -9.10
CA SER A 119 -8.26 -5.95 -8.74
C SER A 119 -8.62 -5.72 -7.27
N ALA A 120 -9.92 -5.75 -6.95
CA ALA A 120 -10.42 -5.46 -5.61
C ALA A 120 -9.66 -6.23 -4.52
N LYS A 121 -9.32 -7.50 -4.77
CA LYS A 121 -8.50 -8.33 -3.88
C LYS A 121 -7.11 -7.74 -3.60
N LYS A 122 -6.41 -7.26 -4.63
CA LYS A 122 -5.08 -6.67 -4.48
C LYS A 122 -5.17 -5.36 -3.69
N SER A 123 -6.10 -4.49 -4.05
CA SER A 123 -6.30 -3.22 -3.35
C SER A 123 -6.72 -3.44 -1.90
N GLU A 124 -7.63 -4.37 -1.62
CA GLU A 124 -8.05 -4.73 -0.26
C GLU A 124 -6.87 -5.21 0.57
N TRP A 125 -6.03 -6.11 0.05
CA TRP A 125 -4.83 -6.55 0.75
C TRP A 125 -3.89 -5.39 1.07
N ILE A 126 -3.57 -4.55 0.08
CA ILE A 126 -2.66 -3.41 0.26
C ILE A 126 -3.23 -2.48 1.34
N ASN A 127 -4.50 -2.13 1.26
CA ASN A 127 -5.14 -1.22 2.20
C ASN A 127 -5.23 -1.81 3.61
N ARG A 128 -5.56 -3.11 3.74
CA ARG A 128 -5.62 -3.82 5.02
C ARG A 128 -4.25 -3.99 5.67
N SER A 129 -3.20 -4.21 4.88
CA SER A 129 -1.84 -4.46 5.39
C SER A 129 -1.03 -3.18 5.62
N LEU A 130 -1.42 -2.06 5.02
CA LEU A 130 -0.69 -0.80 5.11
C LEU A 130 -0.48 -0.32 6.56
N PRO A 131 -1.46 -0.32 7.49
CA PRO A 131 -1.22 0.09 8.87
C PRO A 131 -0.15 -0.76 9.56
N ALA A 132 -0.18 -2.09 9.36
CA ALA A 132 0.80 -3.00 9.91
C ALA A 132 2.20 -2.79 9.28
N ALA A 133 2.26 -2.52 7.98
CA ALA A 133 3.51 -2.24 7.28
C ALA A 133 4.17 -0.92 7.71
N ILE A 134 3.37 0.13 7.95
CA ILE A 134 3.84 1.40 8.53
C ILE A 134 4.42 1.16 9.93
N MET A 135 3.73 0.38 10.77
CA MET A 135 4.22 0.02 12.09
C MET A 135 5.56 -0.74 12.00
N VAL A 136 5.66 -1.72 11.09
CA VAL A 136 6.89 -2.49 10.88
C VAL A 136 8.05 -1.61 10.43
N LYS A 137 7.81 -0.69 9.48
CA LYS A 137 8.79 0.30 9.05
C LYS A 137 9.31 1.14 10.21
N ARG A 138 8.41 1.62 11.07
CA ARG A 138 8.77 2.42 12.25
C ARG A 138 9.57 1.62 13.27
N ASN A 139 9.07 0.44 13.65
CA ASN A 139 9.63 -0.33 14.76
C ASN A 139 10.95 -1.03 14.37
N TRP A 140 11.06 -1.45 13.11
CA TRP A 140 12.10 -2.37 12.66
C TRP A 140 12.92 -1.85 11.47
N GLY A 141 12.50 -0.77 10.81
CA GLY A 141 13.22 -0.20 9.66
C GLY A 141 13.02 -0.96 8.34
N VAL A 142 12.15 -1.98 8.31
CA VAL A 142 11.83 -2.74 7.10
C VAL A 142 10.91 -1.89 6.19
N PRO A 143 11.20 -1.75 4.88
CA PRO A 143 10.37 -0.95 3.98
C PRO A 143 8.88 -1.36 3.99
N ILE A 144 8.00 -0.39 3.83
CA ILE A 144 6.54 -0.58 3.79
C ILE A 144 6.19 -1.48 2.60
N ALA A 145 6.73 -1.17 1.41
CA ALA A 145 6.53 -1.93 0.19
C ALA A 145 6.97 -3.39 0.33
N VAL A 146 8.09 -3.62 1.02
CA VAL A 146 8.63 -4.97 1.29
C VAL A 146 7.67 -5.78 2.14
N THR A 147 7.15 -5.19 3.21
CA THR A 147 6.21 -5.85 4.11
C THR A 147 4.90 -6.20 3.40
N ILE A 148 4.32 -5.25 2.65
CA ILE A 148 3.07 -5.47 1.91
C ILE A 148 3.26 -6.53 0.81
N ALA A 149 4.35 -6.45 0.04
CA ALA A 149 4.60 -7.34 -1.09
C ALA A 149 4.95 -8.77 -0.66
N GLN A 150 5.82 -8.95 0.34
CA GLN A 150 6.13 -10.28 0.86
C GLN A 150 4.88 -10.93 1.46
N GLY A 151 4.14 -10.19 2.27
CA GLY A 151 2.88 -10.69 2.82
C GLY A 151 1.88 -11.06 1.72
N ALA A 152 1.81 -10.30 0.62
CA ALA A 152 0.95 -10.62 -0.53
C ALA A 152 1.34 -11.96 -1.19
N ILE A 153 2.63 -12.21 -1.39
CA ILE A 153 3.11 -13.45 -2.02
C ILE A 153 2.85 -14.66 -1.11
N GLU A 154 3.27 -14.56 0.15
CA GLU A 154 3.24 -15.69 1.10
C GLU A 154 1.80 -16.08 1.49
N SER A 155 0.90 -15.11 1.59
CA SER A 155 -0.51 -15.34 1.95
C SER A 155 -1.47 -15.37 0.76
N ALA A 156 -0.95 -15.34 -0.48
CA ALA A 156 -1.77 -15.21 -1.69
C ALA A 156 -2.77 -14.03 -1.61
N TRP A 157 -2.27 -12.84 -1.33
CA TRP A 157 -3.02 -11.60 -1.12
C TRP A 157 -3.99 -11.70 0.08
N GLY A 158 -3.55 -12.36 1.15
CA GLY A 158 -4.31 -12.50 2.39
C GLY A 158 -5.41 -13.55 2.37
N VAL A 159 -5.54 -14.31 1.28
CA VAL A 159 -6.53 -15.40 1.15
C VAL A 159 -6.11 -16.61 1.98
N LYS A 160 -4.81 -16.90 2.04
CA LYS A 160 -4.22 -17.94 2.90
C LYS A 160 -3.77 -17.30 4.21
N SER A 161 -4.69 -17.24 5.17
CA SER A 161 -4.49 -16.56 6.45
C SER A 161 -4.69 -17.46 7.67
N ASN A 162 -4.71 -18.78 7.49
CA ASN A 162 -4.86 -19.74 8.60
C ASN A 162 -3.82 -19.46 9.69
N GLY A 163 -4.27 -19.22 10.92
CA GLY A 163 -3.39 -18.89 12.05
C GLY A 163 -2.64 -17.55 11.90
N ASN A 164 -3.10 -16.66 11.01
CA ASN A 164 -2.48 -15.37 10.68
C ASN A 164 -1.01 -15.49 10.21
N VAL A 165 -0.68 -16.57 9.52
CA VAL A 165 0.68 -16.81 8.98
C VAL A 165 0.85 -16.09 7.64
N TYR A 166 1.03 -14.76 7.67
CA TYR A 166 1.10 -13.96 6.46
C TYR A 166 2.48 -13.91 5.81
N PHE A 167 3.56 -14.24 6.55
CA PHE A 167 4.94 -14.06 6.10
C PHE A 167 5.75 -15.37 6.03
N GLY A 168 5.12 -16.53 6.28
CA GLY A 168 5.78 -17.83 6.15
C GLY A 168 6.93 -18.10 7.15
N VAL A 169 6.99 -17.38 8.28
CA VAL A 169 8.06 -17.58 9.27
C VAL A 169 7.87 -18.92 9.99
N LYS A 170 8.87 -19.80 9.86
CA LYS A 170 8.87 -21.15 10.46
C LYS A 170 9.12 -21.13 11.97
N GLY A 171 8.66 -22.18 12.67
CA GLY A 171 8.87 -22.41 14.09
C GLY A 171 7.76 -21.85 15.00
N LYS A 172 8.12 -21.47 16.22
CA LYS A 172 7.18 -20.93 17.23
C LYS A 172 7.28 -19.40 17.31
N SER A 173 6.14 -18.73 17.45
CA SER A 173 6.09 -17.28 17.67
C SER A 173 6.71 -16.91 19.02
N PRO A 174 7.03 -15.62 19.30
CA PRO A 174 7.53 -15.18 20.59
C PRO A 174 6.64 -15.60 21.77
N LYS A 175 5.32 -15.67 21.56
CA LYS A 175 4.33 -16.14 22.54
C LYS A 175 4.18 -17.68 22.57
N GLY A 176 5.03 -18.41 21.84
CA GLY A 176 5.05 -19.87 21.77
C GLY A 176 4.02 -20.51 20.84
N LYS A 177 3.20 -19.74 20.12
CA LYS A 177 2.14 -20.26 19.23
C LYS A 177 2.72 -20.77 17.91
N SER A 178 2.17 -21.88 17.42
CA SER A 178 2.60 -22.58 16.20
C SER A 178 1.40 -23.21 15.51
N ILE A 179 1.46 -23.40 14.19
CA ILE A 179 0.49 -24.17 13.42
C ILE A 179 1.22 -24.99 12.36
N ASN A 180 0.74 -26.21 12.09
CA ASN A 180 1.31 -27.08 11.08
C ASN A 180 0.40 -27.11 9.84
N PHE A 181 0.96 -26.89 8.66
CA PHE A 181 0.26 -27.10 7.39
C PHE A 181 1.22 -27.57 6.30
N MET A 182 0.65 -28.07 5.19
CA MET A 182 1.43 -28.52 4.04
C MET A 182 1.98 -27.31 3.29
N THR A 183 3.30 -27.29 3.07
CA THR A 183 4.01 -26.29 2.27
C THR A 183 4.74 -26.96 1.10
N HIS A 184 5.21 -26.16 0.15
CA HIS A 184 6.07 -26.63 -0.94
C HIS A 184 7.48 -26.10 -0.72
N GLU A 185 8.48 -26.97 -0.77
CA GLU A 185 9.90 -26.60 -0.76
C GLU A 185 10.52 -26.95 -2.11
N ASN A 186 11.45 -26.10 -2.57
CA ASN A 186 12.19 -26.35 -3.80
C ASN A 186 13.57 -26.92 -3.47
N TYR A 187 13.80 -28.19 -3.84
CA TYR A 187 15.10 -28.84 -3.73
C TYR A 187 15.59 -29.19 -5.13
N GLY A 188 16.66 -28.53 -5.60
CA GLY A 188 17.26 -28.81 -6.92
C GLY A 188 16.29 -28.61 -8.09
N GLY A 189 15.33 -27.68 -7.99
CA GLY A 189 14.32 -27.41 -9.01
C GLY A 189 13.04 -28.27 -8.93
N LEU A 190 12.98 -29.22 -8.00
CA LEU A 190 11.78 -30.02 -7.73
C LEU A 190 10.99 -29.43 -6.57
N SER A 191 9.70 -29.17 -6.81
CA SER A 191 8.77 -28.70 -5.78
C SER A 191 8.17 -29.89 -5.02
N ILE A 192 8.52 -30.03 -3.74
CA ILE A 192 8.11 -31.15 -2.88
C ILE A 192 7.15 -30.65 -1.81
N LYS A 193 6.02 -31.35 -1.63
CA LYS A 193 5.09 -31.07 -0.54
C LYS A 193 5.60 -31.67 0.76
N ILE A 194 5.78 -30.83 1.78
CA ILE A 194 6.18 -31.26 3.13
C ILE A 194 5.24 -30.69 4.18
N LYS A 195 5.13 -31.38 5.33
CA LYS A 195 4.48 -30.82 6.52
C LYS A 195 5.53 -30.04 7.30
N ASP A 196 5.28 -28.76 7.52
CA ASP A 196 6.19 -27.90 8.28
C ASP A 196 5.42 -27.13 9.36
N SER A 197 6.15 -26.56 10.32
CA SER A 197 5.61 -25.80 11.43
C SER A 197 5.90 -24.32 11.24
N PHE A 198 4.84 -23.52 11.32
CA PHE A 198 4.91 -22.08 11.17
C PHE A 198 4.45 -21.36 12.43
N ARG A 199 5.01 -20.18 12.65
CA ARG A 199 4.60 -19.28 13.73
C ARG A 199 3.17 -18.84 13.47
N SER A 200 2.30 -18.92 14.49
CA SER A 200 0.92 -18.43 14.40
C SER A 200 0.66 -17.27 15.36
N TYR A 201 -0.35 -16.46 15.03
CA TYR A 201 -0.61 -15.17 15.64
C TYR A 201 -2.11 -14.91 15.77
N ASP A 202 -2.45 -13.91 16.60
CA ASP A 202 -3.84 -13.49 16.82
C ASP A 202 -4.33 -12.49 15.77
N SER A 203 -3.42 -11.77 15.10
CA SER A 203 -3.77 -10.78 14.07
C SER A 203 -2.68 -10.60 13.01
N LEU A 204 -3.00 -9.86 11.95
CA LEU A 204 -2.05 -9.46 10.91
C LEU A 204 -0.92 -8.58 11.49
N GLU A 205 -1.25 -7.67 12.40
CA GLU A 205 -0.30 -6.75 13.04
C GLU A 205 0.74 -7.53 13.85
N GLN A 206 0.31 -8.52 14.64
CA GLN A 206 1.25 -9.38 15.39
C GLN A 206 2.15 -10.20 14.46
N SER A 207 1.61 -10.68 13.34
CA SER A 207 2.37 -11.41 12.32
C SER A 207 3.42 -10.50 11.66
N ALA A 208 3.03 -9.28 11.31
CA ALA A 208 3.90 -8.29 10.66
C ALA A 208 4.99 -7.80 11.62
N ASP A 209 4.65 -7.52 12.88
CA ASP A 209 5.63 -7.11 13.89
C ASP A 209 6.69 -8.20 14.12
N ASP A 210 6.28 -9.47 14.26
CA ASP A 210 7.23 -10.56 14.41
C ASP A 210 8.06 -10.81 13.15
N PHE A 211 7.52 -10.54 11.97
CA PHE A 211 8.26 -10.56 10.71
C PHE A 211 9.36 -9.48 10.69
N GLY A 212 9.03 -8.23 11.03
CA GLY A 212 10.01 -7.14 11.13
C GLY A 212 11.10 -7.44 12.16
N ARG A 213 10.68 -7.93 13.35
CA ARG A 213 11.60 -8.41 14.39
C ARG A 213 12.49 -9.54 13.88
N PHE A 214 11.93 -10.55 13.21
CA PHE A 214 12.67 -11.71 12.69
C PHE A 214 13.79 -11.29 11.73
N LEU A 215 13.53 -10.37 10.82
CA LEU A 215 14.56 -9.83 9.94
C LEU A 215 15.64 -9.08 10.74
N THR A 216 15.23 -8.26 11.70
CA THR A 216 16.15 -7.41 12.49
C THR A 216 17.06 -8.22 13.41
N VAL A 217 16.52 -9.23 14.11
CA VAL A 217 17.28 -10.01 15.10
C VAL A 217 18.20 -11.05 14.47
N ASN A 218 17.88 -11.50 13.24
CA ASN A 218 18.66 -12.52 12.57
C ASN A 218 19.79 -11.89 11.75
N LYS A 219 21.02 -11.98 12.28
CA LYS A 219 22.22 -11.36 11.72
C LYS A 219 22.45 -11.62 10.21
N ARG A 220 21.94 -12.73 9.67
CA ARG A 220 22.04 -13.02 8.23
C ARG A 220 21.42 -11.95 7.33
N PHE A 221 20.42 -11.21 7.83
CA PHE A 221 19.72 -10.15 7.09
C PHE A 221 20.29 -8.75 7.35
N SER A 222 21.34 -8.62 8.16
CA SER A 222 21.88 -7.32 8.58
C SER A 222 22.24 -6.39 7.40
N ALA A 223 22.73 -6.94 6.28
CA ALA A 223 23.06 -6.18 5.08
C ALA A 223 21.87 -5.40 4.51
N ALA A 224 20.65 -5.96 4.59
CA ALA A 224 19.44 -5.31 4.08
C ALA A 224 19.14 -3.98 4.77
N PHE A 225 19.46 -3.86 6.07
CA PHE A 225 19.20 -2.66 6.86
C PHE A 225 20.13 -1.48 6.53
N SER A 226 21.07 -1.64 5.60
CA SER A 226 21.77 -0.51 4.97
C SER A 226 20.88 0.26 3.98
N TYR A 227 19.74 -0.33 3.58
CA TYR A 227 18.84 0.17 2.54
C TYR A 227 17.40 0.37 3.04
N PRO A 228 17.16 0.97 4.21
CA PRO A 228 15.82 1.00 4.81
C PRO A 228 14.81 1.77 3.94
N ASN A 229 15.25 2.72 3.11
CA ASN A 229 14.38 3.54 2.25
C ASN A 229 14.49 3.16 0.76
N GLU A 230 15.16 2.06 0.45
CA GLU A 230 15.35 1.57 -0.92
C GLU A 230 14.78 0.14 -1.01
N PRO A 231 13.45 -0.02 -1.16
CA PRO A 231 12.76 -1.30 -0.98
C PRO A 231 13.29 -2.42 -1.88
N GLU A 232 13.67 -2.10 -3.12
CA GLU A 232 14.25 -3.09 -4.04
C GLU A 232 15.62 -3.60 -3.54
N LYS A 233 16.51 -2.71 -3.10
CA LYS A 233 17.83 -3.08 -2.57
C LYS A 233 17.71 -3.84 -1.24
N PHE A 234 16.77 -3.42 -0.38
CA PHE A 234 16.47 -4.14 0.86
C PHE A 234 16.05 -5.58 0.56
N LEU A 235 15.10 -5.77 -0.36
CA LEU A 235 14.62 -7.08 -0.76
C LEU A 235 15.73 -7.94 -1.37
N HIS A 236 16.60 -7.35 -2.18
CA HIS A 236 17.74 -8.04 -2.78
C HIS A 236 18.62 -8.70 -1.71
N GLU A 237 19.03 -7.94 -0.68
CA GLU A 237 19.85 -8.49 0.41
C GLU A 237 19.09 -9.53 1.26
N VAL A 238 17.77 -9.38 1.44
CA VAL A 238 16.94 -10.41 2.10
C VAL A 238 16.89 -11.71 1.30
N ALA A 239 16.69 -11.62 -0.01
CA ALA A 239 16.63 -12.78 -0.90
C ALA A 239 17.99 -13.49 -0.96
N LYS A 240 19.08 -12.74 -1.16
CA LYS A 240 20.46 -13.20 -1.15
C LYS A 240 20.85 -13.90 0.16
N ALA A 241 20.31 -13.46 1.29
CA ALA A 241 20.52 -14.09 2.60
C ALA A 241 19.69 -15.37 2.84
N GLY A 242 18.91 -15.83 1.84
CA GLY A 242 18.17 -17.09 1.90
C GLY A 242 16.89 -17.00 2.72
N TYR A 243 16.04 -16.01 2.43
CA TYR A 243 14.67 -15.98 2.98
C TYR A 243 13.83 -17.15 2.47
N ALA A 244 13.90 -17.44 1.17
CA ALA A 244 13.17 -18.51 0.51
C ALA A 244 14.11 -19.36 -0.37
N THR A 245 13.72 -20.62 -0.60
CA THR A 245 14.43 -21.57 -1.49
C THR A 245 14.04 -21.42 -2.96
N ASP A 246 12.99 -20.66 -3.26
CA ASP A 246 12.51 -20.41 -4.61
C ASP A 246 13.47 -19.46 -5.37
N PRO A 247 14.06 -19.89 -6.49
CA PRO A 247 14.98 -19.05 -7.27
C PRO A 247 14.30 -17.81 -7.88
N LEU A 248 12.97 -17.80 -8.00
CA LEU A 248 12.20 -16.67 -8.51
C LEU A 248 11.62 -15.79 -7.39
N TYR A 249 12.00 -16.02 -6.14
CA TYR A 249 11.45 -15.32 -4.99
C TYR A 249 11.55 -13.80 -5.11
N GLU A 250 12.77 -13.28 -5.28
CA GLU A 250 13.03 -11.84 -5.39
C GLU A 250 12.20 -11.22 -6.52
N LYS A 251 12.25 -11.86 -7.70
CA LYS A 251 11.50 -11.41 -8.88
C LYS A 251 10.00 -11.33 -8.60
N LYS A 252 9.41 -12.33 -7.95
CA LYS A 252 7.96 -12.34 -7.63
C LYS A 252 7.56 -11.19 -6.71
N VAL A 253 8.38 -10.89 -5.70
CA VAL A 253 8.10 -9.80 -4.76
C VAL A 253 8.30 -8.44 -5.44
N LEU A 254 9.36 -8.26 -6.24
CA LEU A 254 9.56 -7.05 -7.07
C LEU A 254 8.42 -6.83 -8.06
N ASP A 255 7.96 -7.89 -8.74
CA ASP A 255 6.83 -7.80 -9.67
C ASP A 255 5.56 -7.30 -8.96
N VAL A 256 5.33 -7.70 -7.70
CA VAL A 256 4.24 -7.15 -6.88
C VAL A 256 4.45 -5.67 -6.60
N MET A 257 5.63 -5.28 -6.12
CA MET A 257 5.94 -3.88 -5.80
C MET A 257 5.71 -2.94 -6.99
N ARG A 258 6.32 -3.28 -8.13
CA ARG A 258 6.27 -2.48 -9.36
C ARG A 258 4.87 -2.44 -9.99
N SER A 259 4.20 -3.59 -10.07
CA SER A 259 2.86 -3.66 -10.69
C SER A 259 1.76 -2.99 -9.87
N THR A 260 2.00 -2.75 -8.58
CA THR A 260 1.05 -2.08 -7.69
C THR A 260 1.43 -0.64 -7.36
N GLY A 261 2.69 -0.23 -7.63
CA GLY A 261 3.18 1.11 -7.33
C GLY A 261 3.38 1.39 -5.83
N ILE A 262 3.36 0.36 -4.98
CA ILE A 262 3.49 0.53 -3.53
C ILE A 262 4.90 0.95 -3.08
N GLU A 263 5.88 0.93 -3.97
CA GLU A 263 7.24 1.46 -3.71
C GLU A 263 7.22 2.94 -3.33
N GLU A 264 6.20 3.67 -3.79
CA GLU A 264 6.01 5.08 -3.47
C GLU A 264 5.83 5.34 -1.96
N TYR A 265 5.39 4.34 -1.17
CA TYR A 265 5.28 4.46 0.28
C TYR A 265 6.62 4.73 0.97
N ASP A 266 7.71 4.22 0.40
CA ASP A 266 9.07 4.34 0.96
C ASP A 266 9.86 5.50 0.33
N SER A 267 9.24 6.28 -0.58
CA SER A 267 9.91 7.42 -1.21
C SER A 267 10.23 8.52 -0.18
N PRO A 268 11.34 9.27 -0.36
CA PRO A 268 11.70 10.37 0.55
C PRO A 268 10.61 11.45 0.67
N SER A 269 9.87 11.73 -0.40
CA SER A 269 8.77 12.69 -0.41
C SER A 269 7.57 12.21 0.41
N ALA A 270 7.25 10.90 0.34
CA ALA A 270 6.28 10.26 1.21
C ALA A 270 6.70 10.24 2.68
N THR A 271 7.98 9.95 2.93
CA THR A 271 8.57 9.90 4.28
C THR A 271 8.50 11.27 4.94
N LEU A 272 8.86 12.35 4.23
CA LEU A 272 8.72 13.73 4.69
C LEU A 272 7.26 14.07 5.02
N SER A 273 6.30 13.59 4.23
CA SER A 273 4.88 13.85 4.50
C SER A 273 4.32 13.06 5.68
N MET A 274 4.81 11.84 5.95
CA MET A 274 4.47 11.12 7.19
C MET A 274 5.05 11.81 8.42
N CYS A 275 6.20 12.49 8.29
CA CYS A 275 6.78 13.34 9.34
C CYS A 275 6.03 14.68 9.55
N TYR A 276 5.25 15.13 8.55
CA TYR A 276 4.46 16.37 8.59
C TYR A 276 3.01 16.19 9.08
N ILE A 277 2.57 14.96 9.31
CA ILE A 277 1.36 14.67 10.09
C ILE A 277 1.72 14.97 11.55
N ASN A 278 1.55 16.24 11.94
CA ASN A 278 1.67 16.83 13.27
C ASN A 278 2.31 15.89 14.34
N PRO A 279 3.57 16.12 14.76
CA PRO A 279 4.28 15.24 15.70
C PRO A 279 3.57 15.07 17.06
N MET A 280 2.49 15.81 17.34
CA MET A 280 1.74 15.75 18.59
C MET A 280 0.49 14.84 18.60
N TYR A 281 -0.01 14.34 17.46
CA TYR A 281 -1.16 13.41 17.46
C TYR A 281 -0.79 11.94 17.27
N TYR A 282 0.44 11.65 16.86
CA TYR A 282 0.99 10.29 16.87
C TYR A 282 1.28 9.77 18.29
N PHE A 283 1.41 10.67 19.28
CA PHE A 283 1.63 10.32 20.69
C PHE A 283 0.36 10.15 21.53
N SER A 284 -0.83 10.45 21.02
CA SER A 284 -2.09 10.28 21.79
C SER A 284 -2.87 9.01 21.43
N LEU A 285 -2.44 8.22 20.45
CA LEU A 285 -3.02 6.90 20.12
C LEU A 285 -2.24 5.74 20.74
N ILE A 286 -1.27 6.06 21.61
CA ILE A 286 -0.50 5.16 22.47
C ILE A 286 -0.44 5.74 23.90
N GLY A 287 -1.59 6.26 24.36
CA GLY A 287 -1.92 6.41 25.77
C GLY A 287 -2.94 5.34 26.14
#